data_AF-A0A4R5EA81-F1
#
_entry.id   AF-A0A4R5EA81-F1
#
_cell.length_a   1.000
_cell.length_b   1.000
_cell.length_c   1.000
_cell.angle_alpha   90.00
_cell.angle_beta   90.00
_cell.angle_gamma   90.00
#
_symmetry.space_group_name_H-M   'P 1'
#
loop_
_entity.id
_entity.type
_entity.pdbx_description
1 polymer ?
#
loop_
_entity_poly.entity_id
_entity_poly.type
_entity_poly.pdbx_seq_one_letter_code
_entity_poly.pdbx_strand_id
1 'polypeptide(L)'
;MAAEWLEGRRGRAERAAERRAASAAKAKDPKTAERRERRVADGLAELDRWLRDQVAHGLAQAEKAPYRLWDDAARRLVDAQAGALAGPVRGLAAIPRTPGWPDRLLEEYALLRLLVRAHERRDELPEGLQETVRSRVGFTVPQDEVVTGGERVRDHWCVTGSRDTAQDLLTTRRVWLRGRRTGRPALVLSFSAPGTSLDASLIVGTEVDAELAFYPGSQPLRALVAERFGAAVPGTPGGTSVKGFLDEHAAALARDPWLDRWPATLENVRLARAEGGDLYAADDAGDALPLRMADPWRLLALSGGGPVTLTGEWNTRGLRPLAAWHETEGTVIL
;
A
#
# COMPACT_ATOMS: atom_id res chain seq x y z
N MET A 1 7.50 -18.43 36.06
CA MET A 1 7.83 -19.11 34.79
C MET A 1 7.12 -18.50 33.55
N ALA A 2 5.82 -18.71 33.30
CA ALA A 2 5.12 -18.09 32.15
C ALA A 2 4.68 -16.62 32.38
N ALA A 3 4.26 -16.30 33.62
CA ALA A 3 3.88 -14.94 34.01
C ALA A 3 5.06 -13.96 34.00
N GLU A 4 6.21 -14.34 34.57
CA GLU A 4 7.46 -13.53 34.54
C GLU A 4 7.97 -13.29 33.11
N TRP A 5 7.72 -14.21 32.17
CA TRP A 5 8.11 -14.05 30.77
C TRP A 5 7.22 -13.05 30.02
N LEU A 6 5.90 -13.05 30.31
CA LEU A 6 4.94 -12.07 29.79
C LEU A 6 5.17 -10.67 30.38
N GLU A 7 5.50 -10.60 31.67
CA GLU A 7 5.76 -9.36 32.39
C GLU A 7 7.10 -8.73 31.95
N GLY A 8 8.13 -9.56 31.74
CA GLY A 8 9.39 -9.12 31.13
C GLY A 8 9.25 -8.65 29.67
N ARG A 9 8.23 -9.12 28.93
CA ARG A 9 7.93 -8.66 27.57
C ARG A 9 7.16 -7.34 27.58
N ARG A 10 6.23 -7.14 28.52
CA ARG A 10 5.56 -5.85 28.77
C ARG A 10 6.57 -4.78 29.19
N GLY A 11 7.44 -5.07 30.16
CA GLY A 11 8.47 -4.12 30.60
C GLY A 11 9.50 -3.74 29.52
N ARG A 12 9.78 -4.63 28.55
CA ARG A 12 10.62 -4.29 27.38
C ARG A 12 9.87 -3.46 26.32
N ALA A 13 8.58 -3.73 26.12
CA ALA A 13 7.73 -2.95 25.24
C ALA A 13 7.50 -1.54 25.80
N GLU A 14 7.28 -1.41 27.10
CA GLU A 14 7.14 -0.14 27.82
C GLU A 14 8.44 0.67 27.75
N ARG A 15 9.61 0.09 28.03
CA ARG A 15 10.89 0.82 27.90
C ARG A 15 11.23 1.21 26.46
N ALA A 16 10.79 0.44 25.47
CA ALA A 16 10.95 0.78 24.06
C ALA A 16 9.97 1.89 23.63
N ALA A 17 8.75 1.88 24.16
CA ALA A 17 7.77 2.95 24.02
C ALA A 17 8.25 4.23 24.72
N GLU A 18 8.80 4.16 25.92
CA GLU A 18 9.39 5.28 26.65
C GLU A 18 10.59 5.89 25.92
N ARG A 19 11.48 5.07 25.33
CA ARG A 19 12.61 5.57 24.52
C ARG A 19 12.15 6.21 23.21
N ARG A 20 11.06 5.73 22.61
CA ARG A 20 10.46 6.34 21.41
C ARG A 20 9.70 7.61 21.75
N ALA A 21 8.95 7.63 22.85
CA ALA A 21 8.29 8.81 23.39
C ALA A 21 9.31 9.89 23.80
N ALA A 22 10.44 9.50 24.40
CA ALA A 22 11.52 10.43 24.74
C ALA A 22 12.26 11.01 23.51
N SER A 23 12.30 10.27 22.39
CA SER A 23 12.86 10.80 21.14
C SER A 23 11.85 11.63 20.33
N ALA A 24 10.56 11.33 20.45
CA ALA A 24 9.45 12.11 19.88
C ALA A 24 9.17 13.41 20.66
N ALA A 25 9.36 13.41 21.98
CA ALA A 25 9.18 14.57 22.87
C ALA A 25 10.31 15.61 22.75
N LYS A 26 11.43 15.28 22.07
CA LYS A 26 12.34 16.32 21.59
C LYS A 26 11.69 17.00 20.39
N ALA A 27 10.94 18.07 20.66
CA ALA A 27 10.48 19.01 19.65
C ALA A 27 11.63 19.27 18.66
N LYS A 28 11.43 18.91 17.39
CA LYS A 28 12.46 19.14 16.36
C LYS A 28 12.73 20.63 16.33
N ASP A 29 14.00 21.00 16.51
CA ASP A 29 14.47 22.37 16.33
C ASP A 29 13.88 22.94 15.03
N PRO A 30 13.12 24.04 15.06
CA PRO A 30 12.44 24.59 13.89
C PRO A 30 13.43 24.86 12.74
N LYS A 31 14.67 25.25 13.05
CA LYS A 31 15.73 25.43 12.05
C LYS A 31 16.13 24.12 11.37
N THR A 32 16.00 22.99 12.07
CA THR A 32 16.26 21.66 11.52
C THR A 32 15.11 21.19 10.63
N ALA A 33 13.85 21.54 10.97
CA ALA A 33 12.70 21.26 10.11
C ALA A 33 12.77 22.04 8.80
N GLU A 34 12.98 23.35 8.86
CA GLU A 34 13.13 24.21 7.68
C GLU A 34 14.29 23.77 6.77
N ARG A 35 15.44 23.41 7.36
CA ARG A 35 16.58 22.86 6.60
C ARG A 35 16.22 21.57 5.87
N ARG A 36 15.44 20.69 6.49
CA ARG A 36 14.96 19.47 5.86
C ARG A 36 14.02 19.77 4.70
N GLU A 37 13.06 20.68 4.90
CA GLU A 37 12.14 21.08 3.83
C GLU A 37 12.91 21.63 2.62
N ARG A 38 13.90 22.50 2.85
CA ARG A 38 14.75 23.01 1.78
C ARG A 38 15.54 21.92 1.06
N ARG A 39 16.17 20.99 1.79
CA ARG A 39 16.90 19.86 1.18
C ARG A 39 16.01 19.00 0.29
N VAL A 40 14.80 18.69 0.77
CA VAL A 40 13.82 17.92 0.00
C VAL A 40 13.42 18.69 -1.26
N ALA A 41 13.11 19.99 -1.14
CA ALA A 41 12.76 20.82 -2.28
C ALA A 41 13.88 20.88 -3.34
N ASP A 42 15.13 21.08 -2.92
CA ASP A 42 16.30 21.10 -3.80
C ASP A 42 16.47 19.74 -4.53
N GLY A 43 16.29 18.62 -3.82
CA GLY A 43 16.34 17.28 -4.40
C GLY A 43 15.22 17.00 -5.40
N LEU A 44 14.00 17.48 -5.13
CA LEU A 44 12.88 17.35 -6.07
C LEU A 44 13.07 18.21 -7.32
N ALA A 45 13.67 19.40 -7.19
CA ALA A 45 14.02 20.24 -8.33
C ALA A 45 15.13 19.61 -9.21
N GLU A 46 16.06 18.86 -8.61
CA GLU A 46 17.01 18.04 -9.35
C GLU A 46 16.32 16.87 -10.06
N LEU A 47 15.38 16.20 -9.39
CA LEU A 47 14.60 15.12 -9.99
C LEU A 47 13.77 15.62 -11.19
N ASP A 48 13.11 16.78 -11.12
CA ASP A 48 12.37 17.33 -12.27
C ASP A 48 13.29 17.59 -13.47
N ARG A 49 14.46 18.19 -13.25
CA ARG A 49 15.46 18.39 -14.32
C ARG A 49 15.88 17.08 -14.93
N TRP A 50 16.25 16.10 -14.10
CA TRP A 50 16.67 14.79 -14.58
C TRP A 50 15.56 14.05 -15.35
N LEU A 51 14.30 14.12 -14.90
CA LEU A 51 13.15 13.53 -15.61
C LEU A 51 12.93 14.19 -16.98
N ARG A 52 13.02 15.52 -17.04
CA ARG A 52 12.90 16.28 -18.29
C ARG A 52 14.02 15.95 -19.25
N ASP A 53 15.24 15.78 -18.74
CA ASP A 53 16.39 15.34 -19.54
C ASP A 53 16.13 13.95 -20.11
N GLN A 54 15.62 12.98 -19.32
CA GLN A 54 15.32 11.63 -19.84
C GLN A 54 14.32 11.67 -21.01
N VAL A 55 13.27 12.48 -20.89
CA VAL A 55 12.28 12.64 -21.97
C VAL A 55 12.90 13.34 -23.19
N ALA A 56 13.69 14.40 -22.97
CA ALA A 56 14.31 15.17 -24.05
C ALA A 56 15.35 14.37 -24.86
N HIS A 57 16.10 13.47 -24.21
CA HIS A 57 17.05 12.56 -24.89
C HIS A 57 16.34 11.42 -25.65
N GLY A 58 15.03 11.24 -25.42
CA GLY A 58 14.21 10.21 -26.04
C GLY A 58 14.23 8.89 -25.28
N LEU A 59 13.05 8.32 -25.05
CA LEU A 59 12.87 7.11 -24.23
C LEU A 59 13.62 5.89 -24.79
N ALA A 60 13.85 5.82 -26.11
CA ALA A 60 14.57 4.74 -26.77
C ALA A 60 15.97 4.47 -26.18
N GLN A 61 16.61 5.49 -25.58
CA GLN A 61 17.92 5.32 -24.93
C GLN A 61 17.84 4.53 -23.60
N ALA A 62 16.66 4.48 -22.96
CA ALA A 62 16.47 3.80 -21.68
C ALA A 62 16.70 2.29 -21.76
N GLU A 63 16.46 1.66 -22.91
CA GLU A 63 16.71 0.23 -23.13
C GLU A 63 18.19 -0.14 -23.00
N LYS A 64 19.07 0.77 -23.41
CA LYS A 64 20.54 0.62 -23.35
C LYS A 64 21.14 1.29 -22.11
N ALA A 65 20.34 1.99 -21.32
CA ALA A 65 20.82 2.73 -20.17
C ALA A 65 21.35 1.78 -19.08
N PRO A 66 22.53 2.05 -18.51
CA PRO A 66 23.04 1.25 -17.41
C PRO A 66 22.20 1.48 -16.14
N TYR A 67 22.09 0.46 -15.29
CA TYR A 67 21.40 0.56 -13.99
C TYR A 67 21.88 1.77 -13.15
N ARG A 68 23.18 2.11 -13.24
CA ARG A 68 23.79 3.26 -12.56
C ARG A 68 23.08 4.59 -12.83
N LEU A 69 22.51 4.79 -14.01
CA LEU A 69 21.76 6.02 -14.33
C LEU A 69 20.62 6.26 -13.32
N TRP A 70 19.86 5.21 -13.02
CA TRP A 70 18.72 5.25 -12.10
C TRP A 70 19.19 5.25 -10.65
N ASP A 71 20.22 4.46 -10.33
CA ASP A 71 20.74 4.38 -8.96
C ASP A 71 21.39 5.68 -8.51
N ASP A 72 22.13 6.38 -9.38
CA ASP A 72 22.71 7.69 -9.05
C ASP A 72 21.64 8.74 -8.76
N ALA A 73 20.56 8.79 -9.56
CA ALA A 73 19.42 9.66 -9.28
C ALA A 73 18.75 9.30 -7.93
N ALA A 74 18.59 8.00 -7.64
CA ALA A 74 18.04 7.53 -6.37
C ALA A 74 18.94 7.89 -5.16
N ARG A 75 20.27 7.81 -5.28
CA ARG A 75 21.21 8.21 -4.22
C ARG A 75 21.09 9.70 -3.90
N ARG A 76 21.00 10.55 -4.92
CA ARG A 76 20.82 12.00 -4.73
C ARG A 76 19.53 12.33 -3.98
N LEU A 77 18.44 11.60 -4.24
CA LEU A 77 17.19 11.73 -3.48
C LEU A 77 17.36 11.36 -2.00
N VAL A 78 18.13 10.31 -1.69
CA VAL A 78 18.45 9.95 -0.31
C VAL A 78 19.27 11.05 0.37
N ASP A 79 20.30 11.56 -0.30
CA ASP A 79 21.15 12.65 0.20
C ASP A 79 20.33 13.94 0.44
N ALA A 80 19.35 14.20 -0.41
CA ALA A 80 18.39 15.29 -0.30
C ALA A 80 17.27 15.06 0.74
N GLN A 81 17.28 13.93 1.45
CA GLN A 81 16.25 13.55 2.43
C GLN A 81 14.85 13.26 1.86
N ALA A 82 14.76 13.04 0.54
CA ALA A 82 13.57 12.60 -0.21
C ALA A 82 13.59 11.08 -0.49
N GLY A 83 14.16 10.29 0.43
CA GLY A 83 14.48 8.89 0.22
C GLY A 83 13.29 7.96 -0.09
N ALA A 84 12.05 8.38 0.18
CA ALA A 84 10.84 7.64 -0.19
C ALA A 84 10.73 7.43 -1.72
N LEU A 85 11.30 8.33 -2.51
CA LEU A 85 11.30 8.25 -3.99
C LEU A 85 12.45 7.43 -4.56
N ALA A 86 13.46 7.09 -3.75
CA ALA A 86 14.62 6.33 -4.21
C ALA A 86 14.24 4.92 -4.69
N GLY A 87 13.30 4.26 -4.01
CA GLY A 87 12.76 2.96 -4.42
C GLY A 87 12.06 3.02 -5.79
N PRO A 88 11.03 3.87 -5.95
CA PRO A 88 10.39 4.12 -7.23
C PRO A 88 11.38 4.43 -8.36
N VAL A 89 12.35 5.32 -8.13
CA VAL A 89 13.35 5.69 -9.15
C VAL A 89 14.25 4.51 -9.54
N ARG A 90 14.70 3.68 -8.59
CA ARG A 90 15.43 2.44 -8.94
C ARG A 90 14.56 1.46 -9.72
N GLY A 91 13.27 1.40 -9.40
CA GLY A 91 12.29 0.53 -10.06
C GLY A 91 12.16 0.81 -11.57
N LEU A 92 12.38 2.06 -11.99
CA LEU A 92 12.37 2.46 -13.41
C LEU A 92 13.33 1.63 -14.26
N ALA A 93 14.45 1.17 -13.69
CA ALA A 93 15.45 0.38 -14.39
C ALA A 93 14.94 -0.96 -14.93
N ALA A 94 13.85 -1.49 -14.34
CA ALA A 94 13.26 -2.76 -14.76
C ALA A 94 12.27 -2.60 -15.93
N ILE A 95 11.72 -1.40 -16.13
CA ILE A 95 10.63 -1.15 -17.08
C ILE A 95 11.03 -1.41 -18.53
N PRO A 96 12.20 -0.96 -19.04
CA PRO A 96 12.59 -1.13 -20.44
C PRO A 96 12.68 -2.59 -20.92
N ARG A 97 12.63 -3.57 -20.01
CA ARG A 97 12.68 -5.01 -20.31
C ARG A 97 11.29 -5.66 -20.41
N THR A 98 10.23 -4.85 -20.40
CA THR A 98 8.84 -5.34 -20.40
C THR A 98 8.12 -5.02 -21.71
N PRO A 99 7.09 -5.79 -22.11
CA PRO A 99 6.24 -5.42 -23.23
C PRO A 99 5.55 -4.06 -22.99
N GLY A 100 5.47 -3.22 -24.02
CA GLY A 100 4.86 -1.89 -23.94
C GLY A 100 5.62 -0.92 -23.02
N TRP A 101 6.92 -1.13 -22.81
CA TRP A 101 7.70 -0.36 -21.85
C TRP A 101 7.78 1.15 -22.11
N PRO A 102 7.76 1.70 -23.35
CA PRO A 102 7.90 3.15 -23.53
C PRO A 102 6.76 3.92 -22.86
N ASP A 103 5.52 3.47 -23.06
CA ASP A 103 4.33 4.08 -22.48
C ASP A 103 4.38 3.99 -20.95
N ARG A 104 4.74 2.81 -20.42
CA ARG A 104 4.89 2.60 -18.97
C ARG A 104 5.97 3.47 -18.35
N LEU A 105 7.12 3.59 -19.01
CA LEU A 105 8.23 4.40 -18.49
C LEU A 105 7.83 5.88 -18.46
N LEU A 106 7.14 6.36 -19.50
CA LEU A 106 6.62 7.72 -19.56
C LEU A 106 5.55 7.97 -18.50
N GLU A 107 4.65 7.02 -18.26
CA GLU A 107 3.65 7.09 -17.20
C GLU A 107 4.31 7.25 -15.81
N GLU A 108 5.31 6.44 -15.50
CA GLU A 108 6.04 6.53 -14.23
C GLU A 108 6.81 7.86 -14.10
N TYR A 109 7.43 8.36 -15.18
CA TYR A 109 8.02 9.70 -15.18
C TYR A 109 6.99 10.80 -14.95
N ALA A 110 5.82 10.68 -15.58
CA ALA A 110 4.75 11.65 -15.44
C ALA A 110 4.21 11.67 -14.00
N LEU A 111 4.04 10.50 -13.36
CA LEU A 111 3.61 10.40 -11.97
C LEU A 111 4.65 10.97 -10.99
N LEU A 112 5.95 10.70 -11.21
CA LEU A 112 7.03 11.29 -10.41
C LEU A 112 7.06 12.81 -10.57
N ARG A 113 6.96 13.31 -11.81
CA ARG A 113 6.94 14.75 -12.09
C ARG A 113 5.68 15.42 -11.52
N LEU A 114 4.52 14.76 -11.60
CA LEU A 114 3.29 15.23 -10.99
C LEU A 114 3.48 15.44 -9.49
N LEU A 115 4.18 14.52 -8.81
CA LEU A 115 4.49 14.64 -7.38
C LEU A 115 5.43 15.81 -7.09
N VAL A 116 6.46 16.03 -7.92
CA VAL A 116 7.33 17.21 -7.79
C VAL A 116 6.51 18.49 -7.92
N ARG A 117 5.66 18.60 -8.95
CA ARG A 117 4.81 19.79 -9.16
C ARG A 117 3.79 19.99 -8.04
N ALA A 118 3.24 18.92 -7.49
CA ALA A 118 2.33 18.99 -6.35
C ALA A 118 3.05 19.45 -5.08
N HIS A 119 4.31 19.06 -4.88
CA HIS A 119 5.11 19.55 -3.75
C HIS A 119 5.46 21.04 -3.86
N GLU A 120 5.80 21.51 -5.07
CA GLU A 120 6.07 22.92 -5.36
C GLU A 120 4.85 23.81 -5.09
N ARG A 121 3.65 23.33 -5.44
CA ARG A 121 2.38 24.05 -5.29
C ARG A 121 1.56 23.58 -4.08
N ARG A 122 2.22 23.00 -3.07
CA ARG A 122 1.53 22.35 -1.95
C ARG A 122 0.55 23.29 -1.24
N ASP A 123 0.89 24.58 -1.13
CA ASP A 123 0.08 25.55 -0.40
C ASP A 123 -1.25 25.86 -1.13
N GLU A 124 -1.38 25.46 -2.39
CA GLU A 124 -2.60 25.58 -3.21
C GLU A 124 -3.47 24.31 -3.17
N LEU A 125 -2.98 23.21 -2.58
CA LEU A 125 -3.69 21.94 -2.56
C LEU A 125 -4.66 21.85 -1.37
N PRO A 126 -5.75 21.08 -1.46
CA PRO A 126 -6.56 20.72 -0.30
C PRO A 126 -5.70 20.01 0.76
N GLU A 127 -6.00 20.23 2.04
CA GLU A 127 -5.21 19.73 3.19
C GLU A 127 -4.88 18.23 3.09
N GLY A 128 -5.87 17.39 2.79
CA GLY A 128 -5.63 15.95 2.62
C GLY A 128 -4.62 15.63 1.51
N LEU A 129 -4.65 16.37 0.40
CA LEU A 129 -3.70 16.17 -0.70
C LEU A 129 -2.30 16.71 -0.34
N GLN A 130 -2.20 17.76 0.48
CA GLN A 130 -0.91 18.19 1.04
C GLN A 130 -0.25 17.07 1.86
N GLU A 131 -1.03 16.42 2.74
CA GLU A 131 -0.54 15.30 3.56
C GLU A 131 -0.15 14.09 2.70
N THR A 132 -0.93 13.78 1.67
CA THR A 132 -0.60 12.78 0.65
C THR A 132 0.75 13.06 -0.02
N VAL A 133 1.00 14.30 -0.43
CA VAL A 133 2.27 14.72 -1.07
C VAL A 133 3.42 14.65 -0.08
N ARG A 134 3.25 15.18 1.14
CA ARG A 134 4.25 15.15 2.23
C ARG A 134 4.67 13.71 2.54
N SER A 135 3.71 12.81 2.68
CA SER A 135 3.98 11.39 2.92
C SER A 135 4.82 10.76 1.81
N ARG A 136 4.45 11.00 0.55
CA ARG A 136 5.12 10.42 -0.63
C ARG A 136 6.53 10.93 -0.87
N VAL A 137 6.82 12.18 -0.53
CA VAL A 137 8.19 12.73 -0.62
C VAL A 137 9.05 12.38 0.61
N GLY A 138 8.47 11.72 1.61
CA GLY A 138 9.19 11.11 2.73
C GLY A 138 9.01 11.77 4.09
N PHE A 139 8.05 12.69 4.26
CA PHE A 139 7.66 13.17 5.60
C PHE A 139 6.78 12.13 6.28
N THR A 140 7.27 11.53 7.35
CA THR A 140 6.55 10.51 8.12
C THR A 140 5.81 11.14 9.28
N VAL A 141 4.55 10.73 9.49
CA VAL A 141 3.80 11.01 10.71
C VAL A 141 4.10 9.92 11.75
N PRO A 142 4.55 10.26 12.97
CA PRO A 142 4.74 9.29 14.05
C PRO A 142 3.47 8.50 14.37
N GLN A 143 3.64 7.25 14.82
CA GLN A 143 2.49 6.39 15.17
C GLN A 143 1.65 6.97 16.31
N ASP A 144 2.29 7.55 17.33
CA ASP A 144 1.59 8.13 18.48
C ASP A 144 0.72 9.33 18.07
N GLU A 145 1.19 10.16 17.13
CA GLU A 145 0.41 11.26 16.56
C GLU A 145 -0.78 10.74 15.75
N VAL A 146 -0.60 9.66 14.97
CA VAL A 146 -1.71 9.04 14.21
C VAL A 146 -2.75 8.48 15.16
N VAL A 147 -2.32 7.78 16.22
CA VAL A 147 -3.23 7.24 17.23
C VAL A 147 -3.97 8.40 17.92
N THR A 148 -3.29 9.45 18.36
CA THR A 148 -3.93 10.51 19.16
C THR A 148 -4.74 11.53 18.36
N GLY A 149 -4.30 11.88 17.15
CA GLY A 149 -4.89 12.96 16.33
C GLY A 149 -5.45 12.53 14.96
N GLY A 150 -5.24 11.29 14.53
CA GLY A 150 -5.78 10.77 13.27
C GLY A 150 -7.29 10.47 13.35
N GLU A 151 -7.94 10.37 12.19
CA GLU A 151 -9.33 9.92 12.09
C GLU A 151 -9.47 8.51 12.70
N ARG A 152 -10.39 8.35 13.65
CA ARG A 152 -10.66 7.09 14.34
C ARG A 152 -11.98 6.49 13.86
N VAL A 153 -11.92 5.22 13.47
CA VAL A 153 -13.10 4.47 13.01
C VAL A 153 -13.15 3.13 13.73
N ARG A 154 -14.17 2.95 14.55
CA ARG A 154 -14.53 1.64 15.11
C ARG A 154 -15.48 0.90 14.17
N ASP A 155 -15.08 -0.31 13.82
CA ASP A 155 -15.87 -1.22 12.99
C ASP A 155 -15.50 -2.67 13.34
N HIS A 156 -16.25 -3.60 12.76
CA HIS A 156 -15.87 -5.00 12.65
C HIS A 156 -15.05 -5.17 11.38
N TRP A 157 -13.73 -5.27 11.53
CA TRP A 157 -12.80 -5.29 10.40
C TRP A 157 -12.54 -6.72 9.95
N CYS A 158 -13.06 -7.10 8.78
CA CYS A 158 -12.69 -8.36 8.14
C CYS A 158 -11.28 -8.24 7.56
N VAL A 159 -10.39 -9.17 7.91
CA VAL A 159 -9.03 -9.25 7.35
C VAL A 159 -9.10 -9.95 6.00
N THR A 160 -9.03 -9.16 4.92
CA THR A 160 -9.33 -9.60 3.55
C THR A 160 -8.11 -10.15 2.82
N GLY A 161 -6.90 -9.87 3.27
CA GLY A 161 -5.71 -10.43 2.64
C GLY A 161 -4.42 -10.00 3.32
N SER A 162 -3.36 -10.79 3.16
CA SER A 162 -2.04 -10.45 3.67
C SER A 162 -0.98 -10.77 2.61
N ARG A 163 0.03 -9.92 2.50
CA ARG A 163 1.14 -10.12 1.58
C ARG A 163 2.45 -9.61 2.15
N ASP A 164 3.45 -10.48 2.12
CA ASP A 164 4.80 -10.14 2.52
C ASP A 164 5.63 -9.80 1.28
N THR A 165 6.40 -8.72 1.38
CA THR A 165 7.38 -8.32 0.37
C THR A 165 8.71 -8.04 1.05
N ALA A 166 9.76 -8.75 0.63
CA ALA A 166 11.12 -8.47 1.06
C ALA A 166 11.75 -7.41 0.14
N GLN A 167 12.38 -6.42 0.75
CA GLN A 167 13.18 -5.40 0.06
C GLN A 167 14.46 -5.18 0.86
N ASP A 168 15.60 -5.51 0.24
CA ASP A 168 16.91 -5.53 0.89
C ASP A 168 16.90 -6.39 2.18
N LEU A 169 17.13 -5.76 3.33
CA LEU A 169 17.12 -6.40 4.65
C LEU A 169 15.77 -6.28 5.37
N LEU A 170 14.78 -5.64 4.76
CA LEU A 170 13.50 -5.33 5.40
C LEU A 170 12.37 -6.15 4.77
N THR A 171 11.64 -6.90 5.60
CA THR A 171 10.39 -7.52 5.19
C THR A 171 9.23 -6.62 5.60
N THR A 172 8.35 -6.30 4.64
CA THR A 172 7.11 -5.55 4.86
C THR A 172 5.92 -6.48 4.67
N ARG A 173 5.06 -6.57 5.68
CA ARG A 173 3.73 -7.20 5.58
C ARG A 173 2.68 -6.14 5.34
N ARG A 174 1.87 -6.34 4.30
CA ARG A 174 0.65 -5.59 4.02
C ARG A 174 -0.53 -6.45 4.45
N VAL A 175 -1.39 -5.94 5.32
CA VAL A 175 -2.65 -6.58 5.67
C VAL A 175 -3.79 -5.65 5.27
N TRP A 176 -4.66 -6.16 4.40
CA TRP A 176 -5.85 -5.46 3.95
C TRP A 176 -7.04 -5.81 4.84
N LEU A 177 -7.85 -4.81 5.16
CA LEU A 177 -9.08 -4.97 5.92
C LEU A 177 -10.23 -4.24 5.23
N ARG A 178 -11.46 -4.71 5.47
CA ARG A 178 -12.70 -4.03 5.08
C ARG A 178 -13.64 -3.98 6.28
N GLY A 179 -14.12 -2.79 6.62
CA GLY A 179 -15.09 -2.61 7.70
C GLY A 179 -16.45 -3.18 7.29
N ARG A 180 -17.04 -4.06 8.11
CA ARG A 180 -18.32 -4.71 7.82
C ARG A 180 -19.46 -3.70 7.72
N ARG A 181 -19.50 -2.72 8.63
CA ARG A 181 -20.58 -1.73 8.68
C ARG A 181 -20.34 -0.56 7.74
N THR A 182 -19.10 -0.10 7.64
CA THR A 182 -18.75 1.11 6.88
C THR A 182 -18.36 0.82 5.43
N GLY A 183 -18.02 -0.42 5.09
CA GLY A 183 -17.40 -0.76 3.81
C GLY A 183 -15.99 -0.17 3.64
N ARG A 184 -15.45 0.51 4.67
CA ARG A 184 -14.20 1.27 4.56
C ARG A 184 -13.03 0.30 4.33
N PRO A 185 -12.19 0.51 3.30
CA PRO A 185 -10.93 -0.22 3.18
C PRO A 185 -9.87 0.33 4.12
N ALA A 186 -9.02 -0.56 4.65
CA ALA A 186 -7.86 -0.20 5.45
C ALA A 186 -6.63 -1.05 5.11
N LEU A 187 -5.45 -0.50 5.34
CA LEU A 187 -4.15 -1.13 5.17
C LEU A 187 -3.34 -0.99 6.46
N VAL A 188 -3.00 -2.12 7.08
CA VAL A 188 -2.04 -2.17 8.18
C VAL A 188 -0.71 -2.65 7.64
N LEU A 189 0.36 -1.90 7.96
CA LEU A 189 1.73 -2.23 7.58
C LEU A 189 2.53 -2.68 8.79
N SER A 190 3.21 -3.82 8.67
CA SER A 190 4.18 -4.29 9.65
C SER A 190 5.54 -4.45 8.99
N PHE A 191 6.60 -4.10 9.72
CA PHE A 191 7.96 -4.13 9.22
C PHE A 191 8.81 -5.01 10.12
N SER A 192 9.68 -5.81 9.52
CA SER A 192 10.60 -6.70 10.23
C SER A 192 11.99 -6.58 9.63
N ALA A 193 12.96 -6.22 10.48
CA ALA A 193 14.38 -6.31 10.18
C ALA A 193 14.88 -7.75 10.41
N PRO A 194 16.11 -8.10 9.98
CA PRO A 194 16.66 -9.44 10.19
C PRO A 194 16.69 -9.76 11.69
N GLY A 195 16.17 -10.93 12.07
CA GLY A 195 16.10 -11.37 13.47
C GLY A 195 14.90 -10.87 14.28
N THR A 196 14.00 -10.08 13.69
CA THR A 196 12.69 -9.74 14.29
C THR A 196 11.56 -10.51 13.61
N SER A 197 10.39 -10.61 14.26
CA SER A 197 9.21 -11.23 13.67
C SER A 197 8.18 -10.17 13.28
N LEU A 198 7.48 -10.41 12.18
CA LEU A 198 6.33 -9.60 11.77
C LEU A 198 5.19 -9.75 12.78
N ASP A 199 4.35 -8.72 12.86
CA ASP A 199 3.08 -8.84 13.55
C ASP A 199 2.19 -9.88 12.83
N ALA A 200 1.61 -10.77 13.62
CA ALA A 200 0.73 -11.84 13.19
C ALA A 200 -0.66 -11.73 13.84
N SER A 201 -0.98 -10.56 14.41
CA SER A 201 -2.22 -10.32 15.15
C SER A 201 -3.46 -10.15 14.27
N LEU A 202 -3.28 -9.95 12.96
CA LEU A 202 -4.36 -9.83 11.96
C LEU A 202 -4.28 -11.03 11.02
N ILE A 203 -5.24 -11.95 11.15
CA ILE A 203 -5.25 -13.24 10.45
C ILE A 203 -6.31 -13.19 9.36
N VAL A 204 -5.93 -13.49 8.11
CA VAL A 204 -6.85 -13.52 6.96
C VAL A 204 -8.00 -14.49 7.21
N GLY A 205 -9.24 -14.11 6.86
CA GLY A 205 -10.42 -14.92 7.15
C GLY A 205 -11.03 -14.70 8.54
N THR A 206 -10.47 -13.77 9.32
CA THR A 206 -11.04 -13.36 10.60
C THR A 206 -11.61 -11.96 10.54
N GLU A 207 -12.49 -11.67 11.49
CA GLU A 207 -13.04 -10.37 11.80
C GLU A 207 -12.61 -9.93 13.19
N VAL A 208 -12.27 -8.65 13.32
CA VAL A 208 -11.79 -8.05 14.58
C VAL A 208 -12.63 -6.80 14.89
N ASP A 209 -13.30 -6.77 16.04
CA ASP A 209 -13.86 -5.52 16.60
C ASP A 209 -12.71 -4.65 17.09
N ALA A 210 -12.42 -3.59 16.34
CA ALA A 210 -11.30 -2.71 16.60
C ALA A 210 -11.59 -1.28 16.17
N GLU A 211 -10.96 -0.36 16.88
CA GLU A 211 -10.82 1.02 16.42
C GLU A 211 -9.51 1.17 15.66
N LEU A 212 -9.60 1.63 14.42
CA LEU A 212 -8.45 1.97 13.59
C LEU A 212 -8.24 3.48 13.58
N ALA A 213 -6.98 3.89 13.70
CA ALA A 213 -6.56 5.28 13.52
C ALA A 213 -5.87 5.42 12.15
N PHE A 214 -6.41 6.28 11.28
CA PHE A 214 -5.94 6.43 9.92
C PHE A 214 -4.86 7.51 9.80
N TYR A 215 -3.85 7.23 8.98
CA TYR A 215 -2.88 8.23 8.59
C TYR A 215 -3.55 9.32 7.75
N PRO A 216 -3.19 10.60 7.94
CA PRO A 216 -3.78 11.69 7.18
C PRO A 216 -3.46 11.59 5.68
N GLY A 217 -4.38 12.06 4.85
CA GLY A 217 -4.26 12.04 3.40
C GLY A 217 -5.58 12.32 2.70
N SER A 218 -5.53 12.53 1.38
CA SER A 218 -6.69 12.72 0.51
C SER A 218 -7.55 11.46 0.38
N GLN A 219 -6.92 10.29 0.48
CA GLN A 219 -7.55 8.99 0.56
C GLN A 219 -6.92 8.16 1.69
N PRO A 220 -7.32 8.39 2.96
CA PRO A 220 -6.76 7.68 4.12
C PRO A 220 -7.00 6.17 4.03
N LEU A 221 -5.95 5.43 3.70
CA LEU A 221 -6.01 3.96 3.56
C LEU A 221 -5.16 3.27 4.62
N ARG A 222 -3.95 3.80 4.84
CA ARG A 222 -3.04 3.27 5.87
C ARG A 222 -3.59 3.58 7.25
N ALA A 223 -3.62 2.59 8.13
CA ALA A 223 -4.10 2.73 9.49
C ALA A 223 -3.24 1.97 10.51
N LEU A 224 -3.45 2.28 11.78
CA LEU A 224 -2.95 1.56 12.94
C LEU A 224 -4.14 0.99 13.70
N VAL A 225 -3.96 -0.20 14.28
CA VAL A 225 -4.93 -0.72 15.25
C VAL A 225 -4.72 0.03 16.56
N ALA A 226 -5.63 0.94 16.89
CA ALA A 226 -5.53 1.75 18.10
C ALA A 226 -6.00 0.96 19.33
N GLU A 227 -7.13 0.28 19.20
CA GLU A 227 -7.71 -0.54 20.28
C GLU A 227 -8.47 -1.74 19.71
N ARG A 228 -8.52 -2.84 20.46
CA ARG A 228 -9.31 -4.04 20.15
C ARG A 228 -10.31 -4.29 21.28
N PHE A 229 -11.54 -4.64 20.91
CA PHE A 229 -12.64 -4.83 21.85
C PHE A 229 -13.07 -6.31 21.99
N GLY A 230 -12.28 -7.24 21.45
CA GLY A 230 -12.56 -8.67 21.55
C GLY A 230 -11.51 -9.55 20.88
N ALA A 231 -11.72 -10.86 20.98
CA ALA A 231 -10.97 -11.83 20.20
C ALA A 231 -11.40 -11.79 18.73
N ALA A 232 -10.45 -12.11 17.83
CA ALA A 232 -10.78 -12.30 16.43
C ALA A 232 -11.67 -13.53 16.26
N VAL A 233 -12.71 -13.42 15.43
CA VAL A 233 -13.64 -14.51 15.10
C VAL A 233 -13.59 -14.81 13.60
N PRO A 234 -13.94 -16.02 13.12
CA PRO A 234 -14.08 -16.25 11.68
C PRO A 234 -15.05 -15.28 11.04
N GLY A 235 -14.73 -14.76 9.86
CA GLY A 235 -15.54 -13.76 9.19
C GLY A 235 -15.41 -13.81 7.66
N THR A 236 -16.54 -13.59 6.99
CA THR A 236 -16.62 -13.40 5.54
C THR A 236 -16.85 -11.91 5.25
N PRO A 237 -16.03 -11.26 4.42
CA PRO A 237 -16.20 -9.85 4.09
C PRO A 237 -17.40 -9.66 3.15
N GLY A 238 -18.16 -8.58 3.35
CA GLY A 238 -19.12 -8.10 2.34
C GLY A 238 -18.39 -7.47 1.17
N GLY A 239 -18.80 -7.80 -0.06
CA GLY A 239 -18.13 -7.34 -1.28
C GLY A 239 -18.98 -6.38 -2.10
N THR A 240 -18.63 -6.28 -3.38
CA THR A 240 -19.37 -5.55 -4.40
C THR A 240 -19.24 -6.27 -5.74
N SER A 241 -20.06 -5.91 -6.73
CA SER A 241 -19.85 -6.28 -8.13
C SER A 241 -18.55 -5.70 -8.70
N VAL A 242 -18.12 -6.19 -9.87
CA VAL A 242 -16.93 -5.68 -10.56
C VAL A 242 -17.08 -4.20 -10.85
N LYS A 243 -18.24 -3.78 -11.37
CA LYS A 243 -18.53 -2.36 -11.61
C LYS A 243 -18.44 -1.52 -10.34
N GLY A 244 -19.06 -1.95 -9.25
CA GLY A 244 -19.02 -1.19 -7.99
C GLY A 244 -17.59 -1.06 -7.44
N PHE A 245 -16.77 -2.10 -7.59
CA PHE A 245 -15.34 -2.01 -7.27
C PHE A 245 -14.60 -1.00 -8.16
N LEU A 246 -14.86 -0.98 -9.47
CA LEU A 246 -14.25 -0.02 -10.38
C LEU A 246 -14.68 1.42 -10.07
N ASP A 247 -15.94 1.64 -9.67
CA ASP A 247 -16.43 2.93 -9.21
C ASP A 247 -15.74 3.36 -7.89
N GLU A 248 -15.60 2.46 -6.92
CA GLU A 248 -14.83 2.69 -5.69
C GLU A 248 -13.37 3.08 -6.00
N HIS A 249 -12.73 2.36 -6.92
CA HIS A 249 -11.35 2.60 -7.32
C HIS A 249 -11.19 3.93 -8.07
N ALA A 250 -12.09 4.24 -9.01
CA ALA A 250 -12.07 5.51 -9.74
C ALA A 250 -12.24 6.71 -8.79
N ALA A 251 -13.14 6.62 -7.81
CA ALA A 251 -13.30 7.64 -6.78
C ALA A 251 -12.08 7.78 -5.86
N ALA A 252 -11.35 6.68 -5.61
CA ALA A 252 -10.10 6.72 -4.88
C ALA A 252 -8.98 7.40 -5.72
N LEU A 253 -8.84 7.03 -6.99
CA LEU A 253 -7.87 7.62 -7.93
C LEU A 253 -8.09 9.12 -8.15
N ALA A 254 -9.34 9.56 -8.21
CA ALA A 254 -9.67 10.99 -8.33
C ALA A 254 -9.20 11.82 -7.13
N ARG A 255 -9.09 11.20 -5.94
CA ARG A 255 -8.59 11.84 -4.72
C ARG A 255 -7.07 11.75 -4.59
N ASP A 256 -6.51 10.60 -4.95
CA ASP A 256 -5.08 10.31 -4.89
C ASP A 256 -4.60 9.69 -6.22
N PRO A 257 -4.02 10.50 -7.12
CA PRO A 257 -3.56 10.02 -8.44
C PRO A 257 -2.40 9.03 -8.39
N TRP A 258 -1.73 8.88 -7.24
CA TRP A 258 -0.55 8.01 -7.08
C TRP A 258 -0.90 6.71 -6.35
N LEU A 259 -2.15 6.26 -6.39
CA LEU A 259 -2.52 4.95 -5.86
C LEU A 259 -1.96 3.84 -6.76
N ASP A 260 -0.89 3.18 -6.31
CA ASP A 260 -0.34 1.96 -6.96
C ASP A 260 -1.27 0.76 -6.74
N ARG A 261 -1.91 0.69 -5.56
CA ARG A 261 -2.64 -0.50 -5.10
C ARG A 261 -3.96 -0.12 -4.45
N TRP A 262 -5.01 -0.87 -4.77
CA TRP A 262 -6.32 -0.73 -4.15
C TRP A 262 -6.86 -2.10 -3.71
N PRO A 263 -7.38 -2.24 -2.48
CA PRO A 263 -7.96 -3.50 -2.03
C PRO A 263 -9.30 -3.76 -2.73
N ALA A 264 -9.45 -4.94 -3.29
CA ALA A 264 -10.69 -5.41 -3.89
C ALA A 264 -11.37 -6.44 -2.97
N THR A 265 -12.70 -6.39 -2.92
CA THR A 265 -13.54 -7.43 -2.31
C THR A 265 -14.73 -7.61 -3.24
N LEU A 266 -14.64 -8.59 -4.12
CA LEU A 266 -15.68 -8.92 -5.10
C LEU A 266 -16.54 -10.04 -4.55
N GLU A 267 -17.85 -9.86 -4.56
CA GLU A 267 -18.79 -10.92 -4.14
C GLU A 267 -19.40 -11.60 -5.36
N ASN A 268 -19.78 -12.86 -5.19
CA ASN A 268 -20.47 -13.66 -6.20
C ASN A 268 -19.76 -13.70 -7.57
N VAL A 269 -18.43 -13.72 -7.59
CA VAL A 269 -17.66 -13.81 -8.83
C VAL A 269 -17.33 -15.26 -9.18
N ARG A 270 -17.40 -15.57 -10.47
CA ARG A 270 -16.97 -16.85 -11.04
C ARG A 270 -15.64 -16.68 -11.76
N LEU A 271 -14.86 -17.75 -11.78
CA LEU A 271 -13.61 -17.78 -12.54
C LEU A 271 -13.93 -18.09 -13.99
N ALA A 272 -13.52 -17.20 -14.89
CA ALA A 272 -13.64 -17.36 -16.33
C ALA A 272 -12.25 -17.44 -16.96
N ARG A 273 -12.13 -18.16 -18.07
CA ARG A 273 -10.89 -18.25 -18.85
C ARG A 273 -11.13 -17.71 -20.26
N ALA A 274 -10.33 -16.73 -20.67
CA ALA A 274 -10.35 -16.23 -22.04
C ALA A 274 -9.71 -17.25 -23.00
N GLU A 275 -9.98 -17.12 -24.31
CA GLU A 275 -9.40 -18.01 -25.34
C GLU A 275 -7.86 -18.04 -25.30
N GLY A 276 -7.22 -16.92 -24.96
CA GLY A 276 -5.76 -16.81 -24.78
C GLY A 276 -5.21 -17.50 -23.52
N GLY A 277 -6.08 -18.06 -22.67
CA GLY A 277 -5.72 -18.80 -21.48
C GLY A 277 -5.67 -17.98 -20.19
N ASP A 278 -5.79 -16.66 -20.28
CA ASP A 278 -5.83 -15.74 -19.14
C ASP A 278 -7.08 -15.96 -18.28
N LEU A 279 -6.91 -15.82 -16.96
CA LEU A 279 -7.96 -16.01 -15.98
C LEU A 279 -8.59 -14.68 -15.57
N TYR A 280 -9.90 -14.69 -15.37
CA TYR A 280 -10.70 -13.52 -15.00
C TYR A 280 -11.62 -13.87 -13.83
N ALA A 281 -11.95 -12.87 -13.01
CA ALA A 281 -13.08 -12.93 -12.10
C ALA A 281 -14.23 -12.16 -12.75
N ALA A 282 -15.31 -12.86 -13.07
CA ALA A 282 -16.49 -12.30 -13.71
C ALA A 282 -17.68 -12.32 -12.75
N ASP A 283 -18.43 -11.23 -12.68
CA ASP A 283 -19.70 -11.19 -11.93
C ASP A 283 -20.88 -11.62 -12.80
N ASP A 284 -22.07 -11.69 -12.19
CA ASP A 284 -23.31 -12.12 -12.86
C ASP A 284 -23.78 -11.15 -13.95
N ALA A 285 -23.27 -9.90 -13.97
CA ALA A 285 -23.55 -8.94 -15.04
C ALA A 285 -22.66 -9.15 -16.27
N GLY A 286 -21.66 -10.03 -16.19
CA GLY A 286 -20.67 -10.27 -17.23
C GLY A 286 -19.49 -9.31 -17.22
N ASP A 287 -19.43 -8.40 -16.24
CA ASP A 287 -18.26 -7.55 -16.02
C ASP A 287 -17.14 -8.41 -15.44
N ALA A 288 -15.89 -8.19 -15.89
CA ALA A 288 -14.77 -9.05 -15.54
C ALA A 288 -13.48 -8.28 -15.26
N LEU A 289 -12.72 -8.76 -14.26
CA LEU A 289 -11.38 -8.27 -13.97
C LEU A 289 -10.32 -9.33 -14.28
N PRO A 290 -9.21 -8.96 -14.97
CA PRO A 290 -8.11 -9.88 -15.21
C PRO A 290 -7.44 -10.27 -13.88
N LEU A 291 -7.24 -11.57 -13.69
CA LEU A 291 -6.55 -12.12 -12.53
C LEU A 291 -5.06 -12.29 -12.81
N ARG A 292 -4.26 -12.00 -11.79
CA ARG A 292 -2.80 -12.13 -11.83
C ARG A 292 -2.31 -13.04 -10.72
N MET A 293 -2.21 -14.32 -11.08
CA MET A 293 -1.72 -15.36 -10.20
C MET A 293 -0.86 -16.36 -10.99
N ALA A 294 0.15 -16.92 -10.33
CA ALA A 294 1.00 -17.95 -10.94
C ALA A 294 0.41 -19.36 -10.78
N ASP A 295 -0.28 -19.61 -9.67
CA ASP A 295 -0.86 -20.92 -9.32
C ASP A 295 -2.37 -20.79 -9.08
N PRO A 296 -3.21 -20.99 -10.12
CA PRO A 296 -4.66 -20.86 -10.00
C PRO A 296 -5.34 -22.08 -9.38
N TRP A 297 -4.63 -23.20 -9.17
CA TRP A 297 -5.26 -24.48 -8.91
C TRP A 297 -6.03 -24.53 -7.60
N ARG A 298 -5.53 -23.89 -6.55
CA ARG A 298 -6.25 -23.80 -5.26
C ARG A 298 -7.56 -23.03 -5.38
N LEU A 299 -7.53 -21.92 -6.11
CA LEU A 299 -8.70 -21.08 -6.33
C LEU A 299 -9.73 -21.79 -7.24
N LEU A 300 -9.27 -22.44 -8.30
CA LEU A 300 -10.12 -23.26 -9.18
C LEU A 300 -10.78 -24.42 -8.41
N ALA A 301 -10.00 -25.15 -7.62
CA ALA A 301 -10.50 -26.27 -6.81
C ALA A 301 -11.52 -25.81 -5.76
N LEU A 302 -11.25 -24.70 -5.06
CA LEU A 302 -12.21 -24.11 -4.12
C LEU A 302 -13.51 -23.73 -4.82
N SER A 303 -13.43 -23.08 -5.98
CA SER A 303 -14.63 -22.58 -6.67
C SER A 303 -15.51 -23.70 -7.21
N GLY A 304 -14.94 -24.80 -7.69
CA GLY A 304 -15.67 -25.84 -8.41
C GLY A 304 -16.46 -25.33 -9.63
N GLY A 305 -16.16 -24.12 -10.14
CA GLY A 305 -16.96 -23.40 -11.14
C GLY A 305 -18.15 -22.61 -10.60
N GLY A 306 -18.40 -22.67 -9.29
CA GLY A 306 -19.36 -21.85 -8.56
C GLY A 306 -18.84 -20.45 -8.22
N PRO A 307 -19.74 -19.57 -7.73
CA PRO A 307 -19.37 -18.24 -7.29
C PRO A 307 -18.57 -18.27 -5.98
N VAL A 308 -17.64 -17.33 -5.82
CA VAL A 308 -16.88 -17.10 -4.60
C VAL A 308 -16.85 -15.62 -4.25
N THR A 309 -16.65 -15.30 -2.98
CA THR A 309 -16.17 -13.96 -2.60
C THR A 309 -14.65 -13.95 -2.76
N LEU A 310 -14.13 -13.08 -3.62
CA LEU A 310 -12.72 -12.98 -3.96
C LEU A 310 -12.16 -11.65 -3.47
N THR A 311 -11.09 -11.70 -2.68
CA THR A 311 -10.36 -10.50 -2.26
C THR A 311 -8.99 -10.45 -2.89
N GLY A 312 -8.48 -9.24 -3.07
CA GLY A 312 -7.16 -9.09 -3.64
C GLY A 312 -6.65 -7.67 -3.69
N GLU A 313 -5.50 -7.54 -4.33
CA GLU A 313 -4.82 -6.27 -4.55
C GLU A 313 -4.89 -5.92 -6.04
N TRP A 314 -5.64 -4.88 -6.35
CA TRP A 314 -5.75 -4.32 -7.70
C TRP A 314 -4.61 -3.36 -8.00
N ASN A 315 -4.11 -3.40 -9.22
CA ASN A 315 -3.21 -2.42 -9.81
C ASN A 315 -3.44 -2.39 -11.33
N THR A 316 -2.92 -1.38 -12.02
CA THR A 316 -2.00 -1.57 -13.16
C THR A 316 -2.32 -2.69 -14.15
N ARG A 317 -1.96 -3.89 -13.71
CA ARG A 317 -1.80 -5.08 -14.52
C ARG A 317 -2.89 -6.11 -14.24
N GLY A 318 -3.80 -5.85 -13.30
CA GLY A 318 -4.90 -6.74 -12.92
C GLY A 318 -4.94 -7.09 -11.43
N LEU A 319 -6.01 -7.79 -11.04
CA LEU A 319 -6.29 -8.19 -9.67
C LEU A 319 -5.37 -9.33 -9.26
N ARG A 320 -4.58 -9.15 -8.20
CA ARG A 320 -3.88 -10.26 -7.55
C ARG A 320 -4.77 -10.83 -6.45
N PRO A 321 -5.31 -12.05 -6.57
CA PRO A 321 -6.04 -12.69 -5.50
C PRO A 321 -5.17 -12.85 -4.24
N LEU A 322 -5.77 -12.67 -3.07
CA LEU A 322 -5.13 -12.87 -1.76
C LEU A 322 -5.90 -13.87 -0.88
N ALA A 323 -7.23 -13.90 -1.01
CA ALA A 323 -8.06 -14.92 -0.37
C ALA A 323 -9.38 -15.09 -1.13
N ALA A 324 -10.02 -16.24 -0.92
CA ALA A 324 -11.34 -16.53 -1.43
C ALA A 324 -12.18 -17.26 -0.38
N TRP A 325 -13.48 -16.97 -0.38
CA TRP A 325 -14.48 -17.63 0.47
C TRP A 325 -15.52 -18.31 -0.43
N HIS A 326 -15.77 -19.58 -0.13
CA HIS A 326 -16.87 -20.35 -0.68
C HIS A 326 -17.85 -20.69 0.44
N GLU A 327 -19.15 -20.69 0.15
CA GLU A 327 -20.21 -20.83 1.15
C GLU A 327 -20.10 -22.14 1.95
N THR A 328 -19.74 -23.24 1.28
CA THR A 328 -19.65 -24.58 1.90
C THR A 328 -18.23 -25.04 2.19
N GLU A 329 -17.25 -24.61 1.39
CA GLU A 329 -15.86 -25.11 1.46
C GLU A 329 -14.99 -24.23 2.37
N GLY A 330 -15.50 -23.08 2.82
CA GLY A 330 -14.81 -22.17 3.72
C GLY A 330 -13.86 -21.22 3.00
N THR A 331 -12.73 -20.91 3.65
CA THR A 331 -11.80 -19.86 3.22
C THR A 331 -10.46 -20.44 2.80
N VAL A 332 -9.93 -19.98 1.66
CA VAL A 332 -8.56 -20.28 1.21
C VAL A 332 -7.75 -19.00 1.12
N ILE A 333 -6.54 -19.04 1.66
CA ILE A 333 -5.52 -18.00 1.52
C ILE A 333 -4.64 -18.35 0.31
N LEU A 334 -4.42 -17.38 -0.58
CA LEU A 334 -3.82 -17.57 -1.91
C LEU A 334 -2.38 -17.06 -2.01
#